data_AF-A0A3C1YXB9-F1
#
_entry.id   AF-A0A3C1YXB9-F1
#
_cell.length_a   1.000
_cell.length_b   1.000
_cell.length_c   1.000
_cell.angle_alpha   90.00
_cell.angle_beta   90.00
_cell.angle_gamma   90.00
#
_symmetry.space_group_name_H-M   'P 1'
#
loop_
_entity.id
_entity.type
_entity.pdbx_description
1 polymer ?
#
loop_
_entity_poly.entity_id
_entity_poly.type
_entity_poly.pdbx_seq_one_letter_code
_entity_poly.pdbx_strand_id
1 'polypeptide(L)'
;MLGTDIRGIMAEEEEVQRRQEALQSLMSMREKLLRESLEARIKRARGTGDWTNLSPAECASIYKEERVHLRAQLERLKAERDRTRGKLSALKRAKVRAQRIRAAEAASGKKRK
;
A
#
# COMPACT_ATOMS: atom_id res chain seq x y z
N MET A 1 -13.41 6.20 29.42
CA MET A 1 -13.17 6.70 28.05
C MET A 1 -13.27 5.53 27.05
N LEU A 2 -14.48 5.07 26.72
CA LEU A 2 -14.72 4.04 25.71
C LEU A 2 -15.55 4.65 24.57
N GLY A 3 -15.01 5.70 23.96
CA GLY A 3 -15.70 6.51 22.95
C GLY A 3 -15.08 6.38 21.57
N THR A 4 -14.64 5.19 21.16
CA THR A 4 -14.38 4.98 19.73
C THR A 4 -15.74 4.81 19.06
N ASP A 5 -16.30 5.91 18.51
CA ASP A 5 -17.53 5.85 17.72
C ASP A 5 -17.31 4.80 16.60
N ILE A 6 -18.24 3.85 16.46
CA ILE A 6 -18.21 2.82 15.41
C ILE A 6 -18.02 3.48 14.04
N ARG A 7 -18.56 4.69 13.85
CA ARG A 7 -18.34 5.49 12.63
C ARG A 7 -16.89 5.89 12.43
N GLY A 8 -16.17 6.26 13.50
CA GLY A 8 -14.74 6.55 13.45
C GLY A 8 -13.92 5.32 13.05
N ILE A 9 -14.24 4.15 13.62
CA ILE A 9 -13.57 2.89 13.24
C ILE A 9 -13.83 2.55 11.77
N MET A 10 -15.04 2.77 11.28
CA MET A 10 -15.39 2.53 9.87
C MET A 10 -14.65 3.47 8.92
N ALA A 11 -14.57 4.76 9.25
CA ALA A 11 -13.84 5.73 8.44
C ALA A 11 -12.34 5.38 8.35
N GLU A 12 -11.73 4.98 9.48
CA GLU A 12 -10.34 4.55 9.51
C GLU A 12 -10.14 3.22 8.75
N GLU A 13 -11.08 2.27 8.85
CA GLU A 13 -11.06 1.02 8.07
C GLU A 13 -11.04 1.30 6.56
N GLU A 14 -11.89 2.21 6.08
CA GLU A 14 -11.95 2.61 4.68
C GLU A 14 -10.67 3.31 4.21
N GLU A 15 -10.10 4.20 5.02
CA GLU A 15 -8.84 4.86 4.69
C GLU A 15 -7.68 3.85 4.58
N VAL A 16 -7.58 2.94 5.55
CA VAL A 16 -6.54 1.90 5.56
C VAL A 16 -6.74 0.93 4.39
N GLN A 17 -7.98 0.64 4.00
CA GLN A 17 -8.30 -0.15 2.81
C GLN A 17 -7.82 0.55 1.52
N ARG A 18 -8.14 1.85 1.33
CA ARG A 18 -7.65 2.64 0.18
C ARG A 18 -6.13 2.69 0.14
N ARG A 19 -5.46 2.84 1.29
CA ARG A 19 -4.00 2.79 1.39
C ARG A 19 -3.45 1.44 0.95
N GLN A 20 -4.09 0.33 1.33
CA GLN A 20 -3.67 -1.01 0.92
C GLN A 20 -3.75 -1.19 -0.60
N GLU A 21 -4.80 -0.68 -1.23
CA GLU A 21 -4.98 -0.72 -2.69
C GLU A 21 -3.94 0.14 -3.43
N ALA A 22 -3.67 1.35 -2.92
CA ALA A 22 -2.62 2.22 -3.45
C ALA A 22 -1.23 1.56 -3.36
N LEU A 23 -0.90 0.93 -2.23
CA LEU A 23 0.35 0.19 -2.06
C LEU A 23 0.46 -0.98 -3.04
N GLN A 24 -0.63 -1.73 -3.25
CA GLN A 24 -0.66 -2.83 -4.22
C GLN A 24 -0.44 -2.34 -5.66
N SER A 25 -1.04 -1.21 -6.02
CA SER A 25 -0.84 -0.57 -7.33
C SER A 25 0.61 -0.13 -7.53
N LEU A 26 1.20 0.56 -6.55
CA LEU A 26 2.60 0.98 -6.57
C LEU A 26 3.56 -0.21 -6.68
N MET A 27 3.35 -1.26 -5.88
CA MET A 27 4.13 -2.49 -5.97
C MET A 27 4.06 -3.10 -7.38
N SER A 28 2.86 -3.23 -7.93
CA SER A 28 2.64 -3.80 -9.27
C SER A 28 3.34 -2.98 -10.35
N MET A 29 3.33 -1.65 -10.24
CA MET A 29 4.05 -0.76 -11.14
C MET A 29 5.57 -0.96 -11.04
N ARG A 30 6.12 -1.06 -9.82
CA ARG A 30 7.56 -1.26 -9.59
C ARG A 30 8.04 -2.62 -10.06
N GLU A 31 7.23 -3.67 -9.88
CA GLU A 31 7.51 -5.00 -10.42
C GLU A 31 7.53 -5.01 -11.95
N LYS A 32 6.62 -4.28 -12.61
CA LYS A 32 6.64 -4.11 -14.07
C LYS A 32 7.94 -3.46 -14.54
N LEU A 33 8.39 -2.38 -13.87
CA LEU A 33 9.67 -1.73 -14.19
C LEU A 33 10.87 -2.67 -13.99
N LEU A 34 10.85 -3.53 -12.97
CA LEU A 34 11.92 -4.52 -12.77
C LEU A 34 11.94 -5.65 -13.81
N ARG A 35 10.84 -5.88 -14.52
CA ARG A 35 10.77 -6.86 -15.62
C ARG A 35 11.15 -6.27 -16.97
N GLU A 36 11.21 -4.94 -17.07
CA GLU A 36 11.61 -4.24 -18.28
C GLU A 36 13.08 -4.53 -18.60
N SER A 37 13.40 -4.86 -19.86
CA SER A 37 14.78 -5.09 -20.31
C SER A 37 15.55 -3.77 -20.46
N LEU A 38 16.88 -3.85 -20.53
CA LEU A 38 17.73 -2.69 -20.78
C LEU A 38 17.35 -2.02 -22.12
N GLU A 39 17.14 -2.78 -23.18
CA GLU A 39 16.80 -2.27 -24.52
C GLU A 39 15.45 -1.55 -24.51
N ALA A 40 14.45 -2.12 -23.84
CA ALA A 40 13.14 -1.50 -23.68
C ALA A 40 13.24 -0.18 -22.89
N ARG A 41 14.03 -0.17 -21.80
CA ARG A 41 14.28 1.02 -21.00
C ARG A 41 15.01 2.11 -21.79
N ILE A 42 16.02 1.75 -22.58
CA ILE A 42 16.74 2.67 -23.48
C ILE A 42 15.80 3.25 -24.53
N LYS A 43 14.96 2.41 -25.16
CA LYS A 43 13.97 2.86 -26.15
C LYS A 43 13.00 3.87 -25.54
N ARG A 44 12.51 3.61 -24.33
CA ARG A 44 11.64 4.54 -23.61
C ARG A 44 12.36 5.85 -23.25
N ALA A 45 13.60 5.76 -22.75
CA ALA A 45 14.41 6.95 -22.41
C ALA A 45 14.58 7.87 -23.61
N ARG A 46 14.99 7.31 -24.76
CA ARG A 46 15.19 8.09 -25.98
C ARG A 46 13.90 8.72 -26.48
N GLY A 47 12.76 8.05 -26.29
CA GLY A 47 11.44 8.61 -26.59
C GLY A 47 11.06 9.85 -25.76
N THR A 48 11.66 10.03 -24.58
CA THR A 48 11.47 11.22 -23.73
C THR A 48 12.61 12.23 -23.84
N GLY A 49 13.59 11.99 -24.71
CA GLY A 49 14.82 12.79 -24.83
C GLY A 49 15.92 12.41 -23.83
N ASP A 50 15.66 11.48 -22.91
CA ASP A 50 16.64 10.97 -21.96
C ASP A 50 17.62 9.99 -22.64
N TRP A 51 18.84 9.93 -22.13
CA TRP A 51 19.89 8.99 -22.56
C TRP A 51 20.23 9.06 -24.06
N THR A 52 19.87 10.15 -24.73
CA THR A 52 20.11 10.37 -26.17
C THR A 52 21.60 10.45 -26.50
N ASN A 53 22.40 11.01 -25.59
CA ASN A 53 23.85 11.17 -25.74
C ASN A 53 24.67 10.15 -24.94
N LEU A 54 24.03 9.11 -24.38
CA LEU A 54 24.72 8.09 -23.59
C LEU A 54 25.12 6.90 -24.46
N SER A 55 26.33 6.40 -24.22
CA SER A 55 26.77 5.13 -24.74
C SER A 55 25.96 3.96 -24.16
N PRO A 56 25.97 2.79 -24.81
CA PRO A 56 25.34 1.58 -24.26
C PRO A 56 25.87 1.20 -22.87
N ALA A 57 27.16 1.42 -22.60
CA ALA A 57 27.77 1.10 -21.32
C ALA A 57 27.27 2.02 -20.20
N GLU A 58 27.14 3.32 -20.47
CA GLU A 58 26.57 4.28 -19.53
C GLU A 58 25.10 3.98 -19.24
N CYS A 59 24.32 3.65 -20.28
CA CYS A 59 22.94 3.22 -20.12
C CYS A 59 22.83 1.97 -19.23
N ALA A 60 23.71 0.98 -19.43
CA ALA A 60 23.73 -0.24 -18.63
C ALA A 60 24.08 0.02 -17.16
N SER A 61 25.01 0.94 -16.89
CA SER A 61 25.37 1.34 -15.52
C SER A 61 24.19 1.98 -14.80
N ILE A 62 23.56 2.98 -15.43
CA ILE A 62 22.38 3.67 -14.86
C ILE A 62 21.24 2.68 -14.63
N TYR A 63 20.96 1.82 -15.62
CA TYR A 63 19.93 0.79 -15.50
C TYR A 63 20.19 -0.18 -14.33
N LYS A 64 21.45 -0.55 -14.09
CA LYS A 64 21.81 -1.40 -12.94
C LYS A 64 21.49 -0.69 -11.61
N GLU A 65 21.80 0.59 -11.48
CA GLU A 65 21.47 1.40 -10.30
C GLU A 65 19.96 1.58 -10.13
N GLU A 66 19.23 1.87 -11.21
CA GLU A 66 17.76 1.95 -11.21
C GLU A 66 17.15 0.66 -10.67
N ARG A 67 17.65 -0.52 -11.08
CA ARG A 67 17.18 -1.82 -10.58
C ARG A 67 17.45 -2.01 -9.10
N VAL A 68 18.62 -1.62 -8.60
CA VAL A 68 18.93 -1.69 -7.16
C VAL A 68 17.95 -0.81 -6.39
N HIS A 69 17.72 0.41 -6.86
CA HIS A 69 16.78 1.33 -6.23
C HIS A 69 15.33 0.79 -6.24
N LEU A 70 14.87 0.26 -7.37
CA LEU A 70 13.53 -0.33 -7.51
C LEU A 70 13.32 -1.53 -6.57
N ARG A 71 14.34 -2.38 -6.40
CA ARG A 71 14.29 -3.50 -5.43
C ARG A 71 14.18 -2.98 -4.00
N ALA A 72 14.99 -2.00 -3.63
CA ALA A 72 14.92 -1.39 -2.31
C ALA A 72 13.55 -0.73 -2.04
N GLN A 73 12.97 -0.05 -3.03
CA GLN A 73 11.62 0.49 -2.95
C GLN A 73 10.57 -0.62 -2.77
N LEU A 74 10.67 -1.74 -3.51
CA LEU A 74 9.74 -2.85 -3.36
C LEU A 74 9.75 -3.46 -1.96
N GLU A 75 10.93 -3.65 -1.37
CA GLU A 75 11.01 -4.19 -0.01
C GLU A 75 10.38 -3.24 1.02
N ARG A 76 10.56 -1.92 0.85
CA ARG A 76 9.87 -0.92 1.68
C ARG A 76 8.35 -0.97 1.51
N LEU A 77 7.87 -1.06 0.27
CA LEU A 77 6.43 -1.15 -0.03
C LEU A 77 5.81 -2.45 0.52
N LYS A 78 6.53 -3.58 0.46
CA LYS A 78 6.10 -4.85 1.07
C LYS A 78 5.94 -4.71 2.58
N ALA A 79 6.95 -4.17 3.25
CA ALA A 79 6.92 -3.94 4.69
C ALA A 79 5.76 -3.00 5.09
N GLU A 80 5.51 -1.95 4.31
CA GLU A 80 4.38 -1.04 4.54
C GLU A 80 3.03 -1.71 4.32
N ARG A 81 2.90 -2.53 3.27
CA ARG A 81 1.69 -3.31 2.99
C ARG A 81 1.39 -4.29 4.11
N ASP A 82 2.39 -4.97 4.65
CA ASP A 82 2.20 -5.91 5.76
C ASP A 82 1.79 -5.19 7.05
N ARG A 83 2.38 -4.02 7.34
CA ARG A 83 1.93 -3.15 8.45
C ARG A 83 0.49 -2.70 8.26
N THR A 84 0.13 -2.27 7.05
CA THR A 84 -1.23 -1.80 6.70
C THR A 84 -2.25 -2.92 6.84
N ARG A 85 -1.92 -4.14 6.39
CA ARG A 85 -2.73 -5.35 6.60
C ARG A 85 -2.94 -5.66 8.07
N GLY A 86 -1.89 -5.52 8.89
CA GLY A 86 -1.97 -5.65 10.35
C GLY A 86 -2.95 -4.65 10.98
N LYS A 87 -2.86 -3.37 10.59
CA LYS A 87 -3.79 -2.31 11.04
C LYS A 87 -5.22 -2.60 10.64
N LEU A 88 -5.47 -2.96 9.38
CA LEU A 88 -6.82 -3.30 8.90
C LEU A 88 -7.44 -4.45 9.68
N SER A 89 -6.63 -5.48 9.98
CA SER A 89 -7.06 -6.63 10.79
C SER A 89 -7.43 -6.22 12.22
N ALA A 90 -6.67 -5.29 12.81
CA ALA A 90 -6.96 -4.74 14.14
C ALA A 90 -8.25 -3.91 14.15
N LEU A 91 -8.45 -3.03 13.15
CA LEU A 91 -9.65 -2.21 13.00
C LEU A 91 -10.91 -3.07 12.82
N LYS A 92 -10.85 -4.11 11.98
CA LYS A 92 -11.95 -5.07 11.80
C LYS A 92 -12.34 -5.74 13.12
N ARG A 93 -11.34 -6.17 13.92
CA ARG A 93 -11.60 -6.74 15.26
C ARG A 93 -12.20 -5.71 16.22
N ALA A 94 -11.69 -4.48 16.23
CA ALA A 94 -12.20 -3.39 17.07
C ALA A 94 -13.66 -3.06 16.72
N LYS A 95 -13.99 -3.00 15.43
CA LYS A 95 -15.36 -2.79 14.93
C LYS A 95 -16.31 -3.88 15.42
N VAL A 96 -15.96 -5.15 15.26
CA VAL A 96 -16.77 -6.28 15.75
C VAL A 96 -16.96 -6.20 17.27
N ARG A 97 -15.91 -5.85 18.03
CA ARG A 97 -16.00 -5.68 19.48
C ARG A 97 -16.96 -4.55 19.86
N ALA A 98 -16.85 -3.40 19.21
CA ALA A 98 -17.72 -2.24 19.46
C ALA A 98 -19.20 -2.56 19.12
N GLN A 99 -19.45 -3.27 18.02
CA GLN A 99 -20.79 -3.74 17.66
C GLN A 99 -21.38 -4.68 18.71
N ARG A 100 -20.59 -5.64 19.22
CA ARG A 100 -21.02 -6.55 20.29
C ARG A 100 -21.38 -5.82 21.58
N ILE A 101 -20.56 -4.86 22.01
CA ILE A 101 -20.82 -4.04 23.20
C ILE A 101 -22.13 -3.27 23.02
N ARG A 102 -22.29 -2.58 21.89
CA ARG A 102 -23.51 -1.82 21.58
C ARG A 102 -24.77 -2.69 21.56
N ALA A 103 -24.68 -3.91 21.02
CA ALA A 103 -25.79 -4.86 21.01
C ALA A 103 -26.16 -5.34 22.42
N ALA A 104 -25.16 -5.61 23.28
CA ALA A 104 -25.37 -5.99 24.67
C ALA A 104 -26.01 -4.85 25.49
N GLU A 105 -25.55 -3.61 25.30
CA GLU A 105 -26.15 -2.42 25.93
C GLU A 105 -27.61 -2.23 25.51
N ALA A 106 -27.92 -2.37 24.22
CA ALA A 106 -29.28 -2.28 23.71
C ALA A 106 -30.19 -3.38 24.31
N ALA A 107 -29.69 -4.61 24.44
CA ALA A 107 -30.43 -5.72 25.04
C ALA A 107 -30.68 -5.52 26.55
N SER A 108 -29.69 -4.98 27.28
CA SER A 108 -29.82 -4.67 28.70
C SER A 108 -30.76 -3.49 28.97
N GLY A 109 -30.75 -2.46 28.12
CA GLY A 109 -31.67 -1.32 28.23
C GLY A 109 -33.13 -1.71 27.99
N LYS A 110 -33.36 -2.71 27.13
CA LYS A 110 -34.71 -3.24 26.83
C LYS A 110 -35.29 -4.11 27.96
N LYS A 111 -34.47 -4.63 28.88
CA LYS A 111 -34.91 -5.37 30.08
C LYS A 111 -35.24 -4.47 31.29
N ARG A 112 -34.86 -3.19 31.24
CA ARG A 112 -35.08 -2.21 32.31
C ARG A 112 -36.27 -1.28 32.05
N LYS A 113 -36.95 -1.42 30.91
CA LYS A 113 -38.24 -0.80 30.59
C LYS A 113 -39.30 -1.89 30.63
#